data_AF-A0A2D7W182-F1
#
_entry.id   AF-A0A2D7W182-F1
#
_cell.length_a   1.000
_cell.length_b   1.000
_cell.length_c   1.000
_cell.angle_alpha   90.00
_cell.angle_beta   90.00
_cell.angle_gamma   90.00
#
_symmetry.space_group_name_H-M   'P 1'
#
loop_
_entity.id
_entity.type
_entity.pdbx_description
1 polymer ?
#
loop_
_entity_poly.entity_id
_entity_poly.type
_entity_poly.pdbx_seq_one_letter_code
_entity_poly.pdbx_strand_id
1 'polypeptide(L)' 'MEWDFEAEVWLWKSDAAWHFLTLAQDVADEIEDMPISRGGFGSLRVEVTIGSSTWGTSIFPSKEMGSFLLPLK' A
#
# COMPACT_ATOMS: atom_id res chain seq x y z
N MET A 1 -10.84 7.79 -7.02
CA MET A 1 -9.69 7.74 -7.93
C MET A 1 -9.17 6.33 -7.91
N GLU A 2 -8.59 5.93 -9.02
CA GLU A 2 -8.06 4.60 -9.26
C GLU A 2 -6.69 4.78 -9.90
N TRP A 3 -5.75 3.91 -9.52
CA TRP A 3 -4.39 3.91 -10.02
C TRP A 3 -4.04 2.48 -10.43
N ASP A 4 -3.44 2.36 -11.61
CA ASP A 4 -2.88 1.11 -12.11
C ASP A 4 -1.37 1.24 -12.18
N PHE A 5 -0.66 0.33 -11.52
CA PHE A 5 0.79 0.31 -11.51
C PHE A 5 1.32 -1.11 -11.29
N GLU A 6 2.59 -1.32 -11.64
CA GLU A 6 3.33 -2.54 -11.33
C GLU A 6 4.22 -2.31 -10.11
N ALA A 7 4.32 -3.30 -9.24
CA ALA A 7 5.25 -3.27 -8.11
C ALA A 7 5.65 -4.69 -7.68
N GLU A 8 6.80 -4.77 -7.02
CA GLU A 8 7.35 -6.03 -6.53
C GLU A 8 6.70 -6.44 -5.21
N VAL A 9 6.27 -7.71 -5.13
CA VAL A 9 5.84 -8.34 -3.89
C VAL A 9 7.05 -8.96 -3.20
N TRP A 10 7.24 -8.64 -1.93
CA TRP A 10 8.36 -9.11 -1.14
C TRP A 10 7.92 -9.67 0.21
N LEU A 11 8.72 -10.62 0.73
CA LEU A 11 8.49 -11.25 2.02
C LEU A 11 9.07 -10.41 3.14
N TRP A 12 8.30 -10.14 4.19
CA TRP A 12 8.78 -9.47 5.38
C TRP A 12 9.87 -10.29 6.06
N LYS A 13 10.92 -9.62 6.54
CA LYS A 13 12.10 -10.24 7.15
C LYS A 13 11.82 -10.73 8.58
N SER A 14 10.90 -11.66 8.76
CA SER A 14 10.69 -12.39 10.02
C SER A 14 10.16 -13.81 9.77
N ASP A 15 10.07 -14.63 10.83
CA ASP A 15 9.46 -15.98 10.78
C ASP A 15 7.95 -15.95 10.49
N ALA A 16 7.34 -14.77 10.36
CA ALA A 16 5.95 -14.62 10.02
C ALA A 16 5.78 -14.50 8.50
N ALA A 17 4.85 -15.27 7.93
CA ALA A 17 4.58 -15.35 6.49
C ALA A 17 3.81 -14.12 5.94
N TRP A 18 4.30 -12.91 6.21
CA TRP A 18 3.70 -11.68 5.70
C TRP A 18 4.36 -11.24 4.40
N HIS A 19 3.54 -11.02 3.38
CA HIS A 19 3.97 -10.41 2.14
C HIS A 19 3.54 -8.95 2.11
N PHE A 20 4.36 -8.13 1.48
CA PHE A 20 4.08 -6.72 1.27
C PHE A 20 4.37 -6.34 -0.18
N LEU A 21 3.72 -5.28 -0.61
CA LEU A 21 4.03 -4.55 -1.82
C LEU A 21 4.26 -3.09 -1.44
N THR A 22 5.26 -2.47 -2.05
CA THR A 22 5.50 -1.03 -1.93
C THR A 22 4.82 -0.34 -3.11
N LEU A 23 4.02 0.69 -2.85
CA LEU A 23 3.37 1.46 -3.92
C LEU A 23 4.43 2.13 -4.81
N ALA A 24 4.12 2.26 -6.09
CA ALA A 24 4.91 3.08 -7.00
C ALA A 24 4.98 4.53 -6.47
N GLN A 25 6.15 5.17 -6.64
CA GLN A 25 6.44 6.47 -6.03
C GLN A 25 5.50 7.58 -6.50
N ASP A 26 5.22 7.61 -7.81
CA ASP A 26 4.26 8.53 -8.42
C ASP A 26 2.85 8.41 -7.84
N VAL A 27 2.37 7.18 -7.64
CA VAL A 27 1.08 6.93 -7.00
C VAL A 27 1.09 7.36 -5.52
N ALA A 28 2.19 7.08 -4.82
CA ALA A 28 2.33 7.48 -3.42
C ALA A 28 2.30 9.01 -3.25
N ASP A 29 3.03 9.74 -4.10
CA ASP A 29 3.08 11.20 -4.10
C ASP A 29 1.68 11.81 -4.32
N GLU A 30 0.94 11.29 -5.31
CA GLU A 30 -0.44 11.74 -5.57
C GLU A 30 -1.36 11.51 -4.37
N ILE A 31 -1.21 10.38 -3.67
CA ILE A 31 -1.99 10.08 -2.45
C ILE A 31 -1.59 11.00 -1.29
N GLU A 32 -0.30 11.36 -1.16
CA GLU A 32 0.17 12.26 -0.10
C GLU A 32 -0.35 13.69 -0.24
N ASP A 33 -0.50 14.17 -1.47
CA ASP A 33 -1.01 15.51 -1.78
C ASP A 33 -2.52 15.66 -1.54
N MET A 34 -3.24 14.55 -1.37
CA MET A 34 -4.68 14.60 -1.15
C MET A 34 -5.03 15.01 0.29
N PRO A 35 -6.07 15.84 0.48
CA PRO A 35 -6.57 16.24 1.79
C PRO A 35 -7.43 15.12 2.41
N ILE A 36 -6.87 13.93 2.61
CA ILE A 36 -7.55 12.75 3.17
C ILE A 36 -7.30 12.64 4.66
N SER A 37 -8.35 12.29 5.42
CA SER A 37 -8.19 11.92 6.82
C SER A 37 -7.44 10.59 6.94
N ARG A 38 -6.41 10.55 7.79
CA ARG A 38 -5.59 9.36 8.02
C ARG A 38 -6.03 8.66 9.32
N GLY A 39 -6.04 7.33 9.28
CA GLY A 39 -6.35 6.49 10.44
C GLY A 39 -5.17 6.33 11.39
N GLY A 40 -5.29 5.37 12.32
CA GLY A 40 -4.19 4.97 13.19
C GLY A 40 -2.95 4.60 12.38
N PHE A 41 -1.77 4.98 12.88
CA PHE A 41 -0.47 4.81 12.19
C PHE A 41 -0.36 5.52 10.82
N GLY A 42 -1.23 6.50 10.54
CA GLY A 42 -1.24 7.20 9.25
C GLY A 42 -1.85 6.39 8.11
N SER A 43 -2.58 5.31 8.43
CA SER A 43 -3.15 4.40 7.44
C SER A 43 -4.25 5.03 6.59
N LEU A 44 -4.40 4.53 5.37
CA LEU A 44 -5.47 4.89 4.44
C LEU A 44 -6.23 3.63 4.02
N ARG A 45 -7.57 3.71 4.05
CA ARG A 45 -8.43 2.63 3.56
C ARG A 45 -8.50 2.68 2.05
N VAL A 46 -8.31 1.52 1.43
CA VAL A 46 -8.32 1.36 -0.02
C VAL A 46 -9.08 0.10 -0.41
N GLU A 47 -9.59 0.07 -1.63
CA GLU A 47 -9.95 -1.15 -2.32
C GLU A 47 -8.83 -1.47 -3.31
N VAL A 48 -8.42 -2.73 -3.38
CA VAL A 48 -7.32 -3.19 -4.23
C VAL A 48 -7.82 -4.28 -5.14
N THR A 49 -7.41 -4.23 -6.41
CA THR A 49 -7.57 -5.30 -7.37
C THR A 49 -6.19 -5.81 -7.79
N ILE A 50 -5.93 -7.12 -7.62
CA ILE A 50 -4.75 -7.79 -8.17
C ILE A 50 -5.22 -9.01 -8.97
N GLY A 51 -4.95 -9.00 -10.27
CA GLY A 51 -5.47 -10.03 -11.18
C GLY A 51 -7.01 -10.07 -11.15
N SER A 52 -7.57 -11.21 -10.76
CA SER A 52 -9.03 -11.39 -10.63
C SER A 52 -9.59 -11.15 -9.22
N SER A 53 -8.74 -10.76 -8.26
CA SER A 53 -9.10 -10.63 -6.85
C SER A 53 -9.25 -9.17 -6.46
N THR A 54 -10.40 -8.81 -5.90
CA THR A 54 -10.67 -7.46 -5.37
C THR A 54 -11.08 -7.53 -3.90
N TRP A 55 -10.48 -6.70 -3.05
CA TRP A 55 -10.81 -6.66 -1.62
C TRP A 55 -10.49 -5.31 -0.97
N GLY A 56 -11.17 -5.02 0.14
CA GLY A 56 -10.88 -3.85 0.97
C GLY A 56 -9.75 -4.11 1.96
N THR A 57 -8.82 -3.16 2.09
CA THR A 57 -7.67 -3.24 2.98
C THR A 57 -7.20 -1.84 3.40
N SER A 58 -6.00 -1.72 3.98
CA SER A 58 -5.36 -0.44 4.28
C SER A 58 -3.91 -0.43 3.81
N ILE A 59 -3.47 0.71 3.30
CA ILE A 59 -2.06 1.01 3.04
C ILE A 59 -1.48 1.82 4.19
N PHE A 60 -0.18 1.67 4.45
CA PHE A 60 0.51 2.27 5.58
C PHE A 60 1.74 3.04 5.12
N PRO A 61 1.93 4.31 5.53
CA PRO A 61 3.10 5.08 5.13
C PRO A 61 4.38 4.45 5.72
N SER A 62 5.42 4.34 4.91
CA SER A 62 6.74 3.84 5.31
C SER A 62 7.81 4.89 5.00
N LYS A 63 8.41 5.42 6.07
CA LYS A 63 9.54 6.35 5.95
C LYS A 63 10.79 5.69 5.38
N GLU A 64 10.98 4.40 5.64
CA GLU A 64 12.12 3.63 5.15
C GLU A 64 12.05 3.43 3.64
N MET A 65 10.85 3.14 3.12
CA MET A 65 10.62 2.92 1.69
C MET A 65 10.28 4.21 0.93
N GLY A 66 10.03 5.31 1.64
CA GLY A 66 9.59 6.58 1.06
C GLY A 66 8.28 6.44 0.27
N SER A 67 7.38 5.55 0.68
CA SER A 67 6.14 5.23 -0.03
C SER A 67 5.14 4.59 0.95
N PHE A 68 4.04 4.06 0.45
CA PHE A 68 3.09 3.26 1.21
C PHE A 68 3.36 1.76 1.05
N LEU A 69 3.13 1.01 2.12
CA LEU A 69 3.13 -0.44 2.15
C LEU A 69 1.71 -0.97 2.10
N LEU A 70 1.48 -1.92 1.21
CA LEU A 70 0.27 -2.72 1.14
C LEU A 70 0.56 -4.12 1.70
N PRO A 71 -0.04 -4.53 2.82
CA PRO A 71 0.02 -5.92 3.27
C PRO A 71 -0.81 -6.82 2.35
N LEU A 72 -0.24 -7.95 1.96
CA LEU A 72 -0.88 -9.02 1.22
C LEU A 72 -1.05 -10.23 2.13
N LYS A 73 -2.25 -10.81 2.12
CA LYS A 73 -2.61 -11.99 2.90
C LYS A 73 -2.78 -13.20 1.99
#